data_AF-A0A182M3J4-F1
#
_entry.id   AF-A0A182M3J4-F1
#
_cell.length_a   1.000
_cell.length_b   1.000
_cell.length_c   1.000
_cell.angle_alpha   90.00
_cell.angle_beta   90.00
_cell.angle_gamma   90.00
#
_symmetry.space_group_name_H-M   'P 1'
#
loop_
_entity.id
_entity.type
_entity.pdbx_description
1 polymer ?
#
loop_
_entity_poly.entity_id
_entity_poly.type
_entity_poly.pdbx_seq_one_letter_code
_entity_poly.pdbx_strand_id
1 'polypeptide(L)'
;MQSPVHVVHLIPFLLLITLTKSSPSLNSNATFDDRSSALSPDDTLFAHLRCFEMFASKQSDQRDRDASIWMGWDERYLQATDRTPKFMRCVLNRLRFIDASSEQFDENILRTQYNEYKRWLTVSEADVEEFINDINEIGQLNATDDDAVYDAFVPLFYNHSKTFFQLFLRDAVVLQNMYDDKIRLSSNSQLKTFSVREPNQTVVQFCELQMSTELWDDICRIRAYEISNHTEAMERHIACIFRGFQYLHANDSINEEEIARDYDLIGSLDAASRLYIQQCAIDASHENEVPKRSLTMYSCLLDGVYRDAFKEAFDFHEIRSGNLTFVLKNLPYDRAEVKQQILALDKEHCNDQQQMVGRSAE
;
A
#
# COMPACT_ATOMS: atom_id res chain seq x y z
N MET A 1 -11.19 -35.66 26.01
CA MET A 1 -10.44 -35.46 24.75
C MET A 1 -11.24 -34.50 23.88
N GLN A 2 -11.03 -33.21 24.08
CA GLN A 2 -11.55 -32.12 23.26
C GLN A 2 -10.41 -31.10 23.20
N SER A 3 -9.83 -30.92 22.02
CA SER A 3 -8.80 -29.91 21.79
C SER A 3 -9.45 -28.53 21.65
N PRO A 4 -8.85 -27.46 22.19
CA PRO A 4 -9.37 -26.12 22.03
C PRO A 4 -8.96 -25.57 20.66
N VAL A 5 -9.93 -24.97 19.96
CA VAL A 5 -9.69 -24.14 18.79
C VAL A 5 -9.10 -22.83 19.29
N HIS A 6 -7.83 -22.57 18.96
CA HIS A 6 -7.22 -21.26 19.18
C HIS A 6 -7.77 -20.28 18.15
N VAL A 7 -8.69 -19.43 18.62
CA VAL A 7 -9.10 -18.21 17.93
C VAL A 7 -7.88 -17.30 17.84
N VAL A 8 -7.43 -17.02 16.61
CA VAL A 8 -6.49 -15.93 16.34
C VAL A 8 -7.21 -14.63 16.70
N HIS A 9 -6.82 -14.02 17.81
CA HIS A 9 -7.29 -12.70 18.19
C HIS A 9 -6.74 -11.67 17.19
N LEU A 10 -7.54 -11.36 16.17
CA LEU A 10 -7.53 -10.03 15.57
C LEU A 10 -8.10 -9.09 16.65
N ILE A 11 -7.25 -8.21 17.15
CA ILE A 11 -7.62 -7.23 18.17
C ILE A 11 -8.76 -6.36 17.61
N PRO A 12 -9.96 -6.36 18.21
CA PRO A 12 -11.04 -5.49 17.79
C PRO A 12 -10.89 -4.17 18.52
N PHE A 13 -10.35 -3.14 17.86
CA PHE A 13 -10.45 -1.77 18.38
C PHE A 13 -11.73 -1.14 17.88
N LEU A 14 -12.78 -1.27 18.70
CA LEU A 14 -13.98 -0.44 18.65
C LEU A 14 -13.69 0.86 19.40
N LEU A 15 -13.53 1.97 18.68
CA LEU A 15 -13.64 3.31 19.24
C LEU A 15 -14.58 4.11 18.35
N LEU A 16 -15.83 4.25 18.82
CA LEU A 16 -16.76 5.26 18.32
C LEU A 16 -16.16 6.64 18.62
N ILE A 17 -15.84 7.41 17.59
CA ILE A 17 -15.60 8.84 17.71
C ILE A 17 -16.77 9.55 17.01
N THR A 18 -17.62 10.19 17.81
CA THR A 18 -18.59 11.16 17.33
C THR A 18 -17.85 12.47 16.99
N LEU A 19 -17.65 12.75 15.71
CA LEU A 19 -17.10 14.03 15.24
C LEU A 19 -18.21 15.09 15.18
N THR A 20 -18.16 16.06 16.09
CA THR A 20 -18.88 17.33 15.92
C THR A 20 -18.06 18.26 15.04
N LYS A 21 -18.67 18.75 13.95
CA LYS A 21 -18.12 19.71 12.98
C LYS A 21 -17.57 20.98 13.65
N SER A 22 -16.33 21.32 13.32
CA SER A 22 -15.87 22.72 13.21
C SER A 22 -14.72 22.79 12.21
N SER A 23 -14.93 23.45 11.08
CA SER A 23 -13.94 23.64 10.03
C SER A 23 -13.00 24.80 10.35
N PRO A 24 -11.67 24.63 10.22
CA PRO A 24 -10.78 25.74 9.94
C PRO A 24 -10.27 25.66 8.50
N SER A 25 -10.40 26.78 7.78
CA SER A 25 -9.79 27.01 6.47
C SER A 25 -8.26 26.92 6.54
N LEU A 26 -7.62 26.16 5.65
CA LEU A 26 -6.17 26.07 5.54
C LEU A 26 -5.72 26.30 4.10
N ASN A 27 -4.73 27.19 3.97
CA ASN A 27 -4.12 27.66 2.72
C ASN A 27 -3.53 26.53 1.88
N SER A 28 -3.93 26.51 0.61
CA SER A 28 -3.34 25.73 -0.48
C SER A 28 -1.95 26.26 -0.82
N ASN A 29 -0.89 25.51 -0.50
CA ASN A 29 0.41 25.51 -1.19
C ASN A 29 1.34 24.49 -0.52
N ALA A 30 0.94 23.21 -0.53
CA ALA A 30 1.81 22.10 -0.14
C ALA A 30 2.32 21.41 -1.40
N THR A 31 3.55 21.72 -1.81
CA THR A 31 4.29 20.94 -2.78
C THR A 31 4.65 19.59 -2.16
N PHE A 32 4.05 18.51 -2.70
CA PHE A 32 4.24 17.12 -2.28
C PHE A 32 5.21 16.40 -3.24
N ASP A 33 6.33 17.06 -3.57
CA ASP A 33 7.25 16.61 -4.63
C ASP A 33 8.69 16.46 -4.15
N ASP A 34 8.87 15.90 -2.95
CA ASP A 34 10.19 15.43 -2.51
C ASP A 34 10.00 14.11 -1.76
N ARG A 35 9.93 13.00 -2.50
CA ARG A 35 9.83 11.67 -1.89
C ARG A 35 11.20 11.39 -1.25
N SER A 36 11.20 11.28 0.07
CA SER A 36 12.29 10.60 0.76
C SER A 36 12.46 9.22 0.12
N SER A 37 13.70 8.78 -0.15
CA SER A 37 13.96 7.45 -0.72
C SER A 37 13.58 6.29 0.21
N ALA A 38 13.12 6.64 1.42
CA ALA A 38 12.53 5.79 2.45
C ALA A 38 11.19 5.16 2.02
N LEU A 39 10.87 3.99 2.57
CA LEU A 39 9.61 3.28 2.33
C LEU A 39 8.63 3.57 3.46
N SER A 40 7.43 4.03 3.09
CA SER A 40 6.33 4.28 4.02
C SER A 40 5.76 2.97 4.63
N PRO A 41 4.95 3.04 5.70
CA PRO A 41 4.26 1.87 6.23
C PRO A 41 3.44 1.10 5.19
N ASP A 42 2.85 1.81 4.22
CA ASP A 42 2.08 1.21 3.14
C ASP A 42 2.97 0.54 2.10
N ASP A 43 4.11 1.14 1.75
CA ASP A 43 5.09 0.52 0.85
C ASP A 43 5.61 -0.82 1.44
N THR A 44 5.95 -0.83 2.73
CA THR A 44 6.46 -2.05 3.38
C THR A 44 5.36 -3.08 3.61
N LEU A 45 4.12 -2.67 3.92
CA LEU A 45 2.97 -3.57 3.99
C LEU A 45 2.67 -4.21 2.63
N PHE A 46 2.68 -3.40 1.57
CA PHE A 46 2.45 -3.89 0.21
C PHE A 46 3.50 -4.92 -0.20
N ALA A 47 4.79 -4.69 0.12
CA ALA A 47 5.86 -5.63 -0.15
C ALA A 47 5.54 -7.03 0.40
N HIS A 48 5.12 -7.11 1.67
CA HIS A 48 4.76 -8.37 2.32
C HIS A 48 3.48 -8.98 1.73
N LEU A 49 2.41 -8.19 1.59
CA LEU A 49 1.13 -8.67 1.09
C LEU A 49 1.21 -9.20 -0.34
N ARG A 50 1.94 -8.52 -1.23
CA ARG A 50 2.11 -8.97 -2.61
C ARG A 50 2.91 -10.26 -2.68
N CYS A 51 4.01 -10.38 -1.93
CA CYS A 51 4.77 -11.62 -1.89
C CYS A 51 3.96 -12.76 -1.26
N PHE A 52 3.19 -12.47 -0.21
CA PHE A 52 2.26 -13.43 0.39
C PHE A 52 1.25 -13.92 -0.66
N GLU A 53 0.64 -13.03 -1.42
CA GLU A 53 -0.35 -13.38 -2.42
C GLU A 53 0.19 -14.31 -3.52
N MET A 54 1.44 -14.07 -3.94
CA MET A 54 2.14 -14.85 -4.96
C MET A 54 2.55 -16.24 -4.46
N PHE A 55 3.04 -16.35 -3.23
CA PHE A 55 3.71 -17.56 -2.74
C PHE A 55 2.95 -18.34 -1.67
N ALA A 56 1.97 -17.76 -1.00
CA ALA A 56 1.19 -18.49 0.00
C ALA A 56 0.35 -19.60 -0.66
N SER A 57 0.12 -20.66 0.09
CA SER A 57 -0.68 -21.78 -0.37
C SER A 57 -2.06 -21.32 -0.85
N LYS A 58 -2.60 -22.03 -1.84
CA LYS A 58 -3.98 -21.85 -2.30
C LYS A 58 -4.96 -22.70 -1.46
N GLN A 59 -4.46 -23.63 -0.63
CA GLN A 59 -5.28 -24.41 0.29
C GLN A 59 -5.53 -23.62 1.58
N SER A 60 -6.79 -23.50 2.00
CA SER A 60 -7.21 -22.62 3.10
C SER A 60 -6.40 -22.82 4.40
N ASP A 61 -6.30 -24.05 4.91
CA ASP A 61 -5.61 -24.30 6.19
C ASP A 61 -4.10 -23.98 6.12
N GLN A 62 -3.46 -24.30 5.00
CA GLN A 62 -2.06 -23.97 4.79
C GLN A 62 -1.85 -22.48 4.57
N ARG A 63 -2.79 -21.81 3.90
CA ARG A 63 -2.74 -20.37 3.69
C ARG A 63 -2.88 -19.61 5.00
N ASP A 64 -3.76 -20.06 5.88
CA ASP A 64 -3.94 -19.50 7.21
C ASP A 64 -2.69 -19.67 8.07
N ARG A 65 -2.04 -20.84 7.95
CA ARG A 65 -0.73 -21.07 8.55
C ARG A 65 0.32 -20.12 7.97
N ASP A 66 0.44 -20.03 6.65
CA ASP A 66 1.38 -19.15 5.96
C ASP A 66 1.15 -17.69 6.42
N ALA A 67 -0.11 -17.24 6.57
CA ALA A 67 -0.45 -15.90 7.04
C ALA A 67 0.01 -15.69 8.49
N SER A 68 -0.22 -16.67 9.37
CA SER A 68 0.20 -16.58 10.77
C SER A 68 1.72 -16.53 10.96
N ILE A 69 2.48 -17.05 10.00
CA ILE A 69 3.94 -17.10 9.99
C ILE A 69 4.48 -15.83 9.32
N TRP A 70 4.18 -15.63 8.05
CA TRP A 70 4.79 -14.60 7.21
C TRP A 70 4.22 -13.20 7.39
N MET A 71 3.02 -13.07 7.95
CA MET A 71 2.46 -11.77 8.33
C MET A 71 2.60 -11.50 9.83
N GLY A 72 3.08 -12.49 10.59
CA GLY A 72 3.42 -12.35 11.99
C GLY A 72 4.72 -11.57 12.18
N TRP A 73 4.85 -10.90 13.32
CA TRP A 73 6.02 -10.07 13.68
C TRP A 73 6.76 -10.70 14.86
N ASP A 74 6.84 -12.03 14.83
CA ASP A 74 7.46 -12.83 15.88
C ASP A 74 8.55 -13.75 15.29
N GLU A 75 9.18 -14.52 16.15
CA GLU A 75 10.29 -15.42 15.82
C GLU A 75 9.93 -16.45 14.73
N ARG A 76 8.64 -16.66 14.44
CA ARG A 76 8.17 -17.57 13.39
C ARG A 76 8.23 -16.94 12.00
N TYR A 77 8.48 -15.63 11.83
CA TYR A 77 8.50 -14.97 10.52
C TYR A 77 9.34 -15.71 9.46
N LEU A 78 10.46 -16.30 9.88
CA LEU A 78 11.34 -17.11 9.03
C LEU A 78 11.15 -18.61 9.15
N GLN A 79 10.05 -19.11 9.71
CA GLN A 79 9.82 -20.55 9.83
C GLN A 79 9.89 -21.19 8.44
N ALA A 80 10.83 -22.13 8.28
CA ALA A 80 11.10 -22.76 7.01
C ALA A 80 9.90 -23.59 6.52
N THR A 81 9.49 -23.30 5.29
CA THR A 81 8.60 -24.10 4.45
C THR A 81 9.24 -24.18 3.07
N ASP A 82 8.73 -25.06 2.21
CA ASP A 82 9.12 -25.16 0.79
C ASP A 82 8.90 -23.85 -0.01
N ARG A 83 8.12 -22.91 0.54
CA ARG A 83 7.78 -21.63 -0.11
C ARG A 83 8.43 -20.41 0.55
N THR A 84 8.96 -20.56 1.76
CA THR A 84 9.53 -19.44 2.55
C THR A 84 10.71 -18.77 1.82
N PRO A 85 11.66 -19.49 1.20
CA PRO A 85 12.78 -18.84 0.50
C PRO A 85 12.33 -17.89 -0.62
N LYS A 86 11.37 -18.33 -1.45
CA LYS A 86 10.76 -17.52 -2.52
C LYS A 86 10.01 -16.30 -2.00
N PHE A 87 9.20 -16.51 -0.96
CA PHE A 87 8.51 -15.43 -0.27
C PHE A 87 9.51 -14.38 0.24
N MET A 88 10.56 -14.81 0.93
CA MET A 88 11.55 -13.92 1.51
C MET A 88 12.34 -13.15 0.46
N ARG A 89 12.85 -13.81 -0.59
CA ARG A 89 13.53 -13.10 -1.67
C ARG A 89 12.61 -12.04 -2.30
N CYS A 90 11.34 -12.36 -2.52
CA CYS A 90 10.37 -11.39 -3.03
C CYS A 90 10.23 -10.19 -2.08
N VAL A 91 10.08 -10.42 -0.77
CA VAL A 91 9.94 -9.34 0.22
C VAL A 91 11.20 -8.47 0.23
N LEU A 92 12.39 -9.06 0.31
CA LEU A 92 13.64 -8.32 0.38
C LEU A 92 13.90 -7.48 -0.88
N ASN A 93 13.56 -7.99 -2.06
CA ASN A 93 13.61 -7.21 -3.30
C ASN A 93 12.64 -6.03 -3.29
N ARG A 94 11.39 -6.25 -2.84
CA ARG A 94 10.38 -5.18 -2.77
C ARG A 94 10.67 -4.13 -1.70
N LEU A 95 11.32 -4.54 -0.62
CA LEU A 95 11.86 -3.64 0.40
C LEU A 95 13.15 -2.93 -0.04
N ARG A 96 13.65 -3.24 -1.25
CA ARG A 96 14.93 -2.74 -1.77
C ARG A 96 16.11 -3.05 -0.84
N PHE A 97 15.98 -4.12 -0.06
CA PHE A 97 17.03 -4.58 0.85
C PHE A 97 18.08 -5.43 0.13
N ILE A 98 17.78 -5.92 -1.07
CA ILE A 98 18.76 -6.50 -1.98
C ILE A 98 18.93 -5.54 -3.16
N ASP A 99 20.15 -5.13 -3.42
CA ASP A 99 20.51 -4.40 -4.62
C ASP A 99 20.72 -5.40 -5.76
N ALA A 100 19.78 -5.39 -6.72
CA ALA A 100 19.82 -6.28 -7.88
C ALA A 100 21.03 -6.05 -8.81
N SER A 101 21.68 -4.88 -8.73
CA SER A 101 22.83 -4.56 -9.57
C SER A 101 24.16 -5.05 -9.00
N SER A 102 24.33 -4.96 -7.68
CA SER A 102 25.52 -5.43 -6.96
C SER A 102 25.39 -6.84 -6.39
N GLU A 103 24.17 -7.39 -6.41
CA GLU A 103 23.80 -8.66 -5.78
C GLU A 103 24.18 -8.70 -4.30
N GLN A 104 23.97 -7.60 -3.57
CA GLN A 104 24.32 -7.47 -2.16
C GLN A 104 23.13 -6.97 -1.34
N PHE A 105 23.18 -7.13 -0.02
CA PHE A 105 22.28 -6.40 0.85
C PHE A 105 22.60 -4.91 0.78
N ASP A 106 21.58 -4.06 0.64
CA ASP A 106 21.75 -2.62 0.49
C ASP A 106 21.78 -1.93 1.87
N GLU A 107 22.95 -1.42 2.28
CA GLU A 107 23.07 -0.64 3.52
C GLU A 107 22.37 0.73 3.43
N ASN A 108 22.22 1.29 2.23
CA ASN A 108 21.69 2.64 2.06
C ASN A 108 20.22 2.69 2.45
N ILE A 109 19.44 1.64 2.15
CA ILE A 109 18.03 1.61 2.55
C ILE A 109 17.89 1.60 4.08
N LEU A 110 18.77 0.92 4.81
CA LEU A 110 18.74 0.92 6.29
C LEU A 110 19.00 2.32 6.86
N ARG A 111 20.04 3.00 6.36
CA ARG A 111 20.39 4.38 6.75
C ARG A 111 19.27 5.36 6.41
N THR A 112 18.71 5.23 5.22
CA THR A 112 17.60 6.06 4.74
C THR A 112 16.35 5.88 5.60
N GLN A 113 15.95 4.63 5.88
CA GLN A 113 14.80 4.34 6.74
C GLN A 113 15.01 4.87 8.17
N TYR A 114 16.19 4.66 8.75
CA TYR A 114 16.49 5.17 10.08
C TYR A 114 16.40 6.70 10.10
N ASN A 115 17.04 7.39 9.15
CA ASN A 115 17.05 8.85 9.15
C ASN A 115 15.66 9.47 8.98
N GLU A 116 14.80 8.87 8.17
CA GLU A 116 13.42 9.32 7.98
C GLU A 116 12.58 9.07 9.25
N TYR A 117 12.69 7.89 9.86
CA TYR A 117 11.73 7.42 10.85
C TYR A 117 12.23 7.39 12.31
N LYS A 118 13.51 7.69 12.58
CA LYS A 118 14.15 7.56 13.92
C LYS A 118 13.39 8.20 15.08
N ARG A 119 12.56 9.21 14.84
CA ARG A 119 11.75 9.84 15.89
C ARG A 119 10.68 8.92 16.49
N TRP A 120 10.28 7.87 15.78
CA TRP A 120 9.29 6.88 16.23
C TRP A 120 9.90 5.51 16.56
N LEU A 121 11.15 5.28 16.15
CA LEU A 121 11.87 4.05 16.41
C LEU A 121 12.34 3.98 17.86
N THR A 122 12.46 2.76 18.39
CA THR A 122 13.07 2.52 19.71
C THR A 122 14.49 1.98 19.60
N VAL A 123 14.90 1.54 18.40
CA VAL A 123 16.27 1.14 18.10
C VAL A 123 17.16 2.37 17.97
N SER A 124 18.40 2.23 18.44
CA SER A 124 19.42 3.27 18.39
C SER A 124 20.17 3.25 17.07
N GLU A 125 20.88 4.34 16.76
CA GLU A 125 21.79 4.39 15.61
C GLU A 125 22.85 3.29 15.71
N ALA A 126 23.33 2.97 16.92
CA ALA A 126 24.30 1.90 17.12
C ALA A 126 23.76 0.52 16.72
N ASP A 127 22.49 0.22 17.02
CA ASP A 127 21.85 -1.04 16.60
C ASP A 127 21.74 -1.13 15.07
N VAL A 128 21.52 0.01 14.40
CA VAL A 128 21.47 0.09 12.93
C VAL A 128 22.86 -0.09 12.33
N GLU A 129 23.89 0.53 12.89
CA GLU A 129 25.27 0.35 12.42
C GLU A 129 25.77 -1.08 12.63
N GLU A 130 25.38 -1.74 13.73
CA GLU A 130 25.68 -3.16 13.95
C GLU A 130 25.04 -4.03 12.87
N PHE A 131 23.77 -3.78 12.54
CA PHE A 131 23.10 -4.47 11.45
C PHE A 131 23.79 -4.21 10.08
N ILE A 132 24.22 -2.97 9.82
CA ILE A 132 24.95 -2.61 8.60
C ILE A 132 26.30 -3.35 8.52
N ASN A 133 27.03 -3.45 9.63
CA ASN A 133 28.29 -4.16 9.65
C ASN A 133 28.09 -5.65 9.32
N ASP A 134 27.09 -6.29 9.92
CA ASP A 134 26.81 -7.71 9.69
C ASP A 134 26.39 -8.00 8.24
N ILE A 135 25.61 -7.11 7.59
CA ILE A 135 25.23 -7.31 6.18
C ILE A 135 26.44 -7.16 5.25
N ASN A 136 27.39 -6.27 5.59
CA ASN A 136 28.61 -6.04 4.83
C ASN A 136 29.59 -7.22 4.92
N GLU A 137 29.56 -7.99 6.03
CA GLU A 137 30.38 -9.20 6.19
C GLU A 137 29.95 -10.34 5.26
N ILE A 138 28.69 -10.37 4.81
CA ILE A 138 28.19 -11.39 3.88
C ILE A 138 28.75 -11.19 2.47
N GLY A 139 28.90 -9.93 2.04
CA GLY A 139 29.35 -9.60 0.69
C GLY A 139 28.34 -10.03 -0.37
N GLN A 140 28.84 -10.56 -1.50
CA GLN A 140 28.03 -10.89 -2.67
C GLN A 140 27.12 -12.11 -2.43
N LEU A 141 25.84 -11.96 -2.76
CA LEU A 141 24.80 -12.97 -2.73
C LEU A 141 24.67 -13.64 -4.10
N ASN A 142 24.27 -14.91 -4.13
CA ASN A 142 23.67 -15.47 -5.33
C ASN A 142 22.19 -15.03 -5.40
N ALA A 143 21.94 -13.78 -5.79
CA ALA A 143 20.62 -13.15 -5.74
C ALA A 143 19.56 -13.85 -6.61
N THR A 144 20.00 -14.67 -7.58
CA THR A 144 19.10 -15.46 -8.45
C THR A 144 18.60 -16.76 -7.81
N ASP A 145 19.24 -17.21 -6.74
CA ASP A 145 18.89 -18.43 -6.01
C ASP A 145 18.08 -18.10 -4.75
N ASP A 146 16.83 -18.59 -4.70
CA ASP A 146 15.92 -18.35 -3.58
C ASP A 146 16.50 -18.84 -2.25
N ASP A 147 17.12 -20.04 -2.26
CA ASP A 147 17.63 -20.68 -1.05
C ASP A 147 18.90 -19.98 -0.56
N ALA A 148 19.79 -19.59 -1.48
CA ALA A 148 21.01 -18.87 -1.11
C ALA A 148 20.72 -17.51 -0.45
N VAL A 149 19.75 -16.75 -0.98
CA VAL A 149 19.31 -15.48 -0.38
C VAL A 149 18.70 -15.72 1.00
N TYR A 150 17.85 -16.73 1.13
CA TYR A 150 17.22 -17.07 2.39
C TYR A 150 18.24 -17.49 3.46
N ASP A 151 19.15 -18.41 3.12
CA ASP A 151 20.18 -18.91 4.02
C ASP A 151 21.13 -17.79 4.49
N ALA A 152 21.44 -16.82 3.64
CA ALA A 152 22.22 -15.64 4.00
C ALA A 152 21.44 -14.69 4.93
N PHE A 153 20.14 -14.52 4.71
CA PHE A 153 19.32 -13.59 5.48
C PHE A 153 18.91 -14.12 6.86
N VAL A 154 18.72 -15.43 7.02
CA VAL A 154 18.30 -16.05 8.28
C VAL A 154 19.15 -15.64 9.50
N PRO A 155 20.49 -15.78 9.49
CA PRO A 155 21.30 -15.39 10.64
C PRO A 155 21.24 -13.88 10.93
N LEU A 156 21.24 -13.04 9.88
CA LEU A 156 21.07 -11.60 10.02
C LEU A 156 19.76 -11.26 10.73
N PHE A 157 18.66 -11.83 10.27
CA PHE A 157 17.36 -11.56 10.83
C PHE A 157 17.27 -12.02 12.29
N TYR A 158 17.83 -13.18 12.65
CA TYR A 158 17.78 -13.60 14.06
C TYR A 158 18.58 -12.68 14.97
N ASN A 159 19.70 -12.13 14.52
CA ASN A 159 20.48 -11.16 15.28
C ASN A 159 19.81 -9.77 15.32
N HIS A 160 19.12 -9.38 14.24
CA HIS A 160 18.63 -8.01 14.03
C HIS A 160 17.11 -7.89 13.86
N SER A 161 16.32 -8.89 14.26
CA SER A 161 14.87 -8.97 13.96
C SER A 161 14.09 -7.73 14.41
N LYS A 162 14.39 -7.24 15.63
CA LYS A 162 13.81 -6.00 16.15
C LYS A 162 14.16 -4.80 15.27
N THR A 163 15.44 -4.62 14.93
CA THR A 163 15.92 -3.54 14.07
C THR A 163 15.29 -3.62 12.69
N PHE A 164 15.23 -4.82 12.09
CA PHE A 164 14.59 -5.07 10.81
C PHE A 164 13.11 -4.65 10.81
N PHE A 165 12.31 -5.14 11.76
CA PHE A 165 10.88 -4.82 11.81
C PHE A 165 10.62 -3.34 12.13
N GLN A 166 11.47 -2.70 12.94
CA GLN A 166 11.33 -1.27 13.23
C GLN A 166 11.71 -0.41 12.01
N LEU A 167 12.82 -0.69 11.34
CA LEU A 167 13.25 0.06 10.14
C LEU A 167 12.27 -0.09 8.97
N PHE A 168 11.67 -1.26 8.80
CA PHE A 168 10.66 -1.50 7.77
C PHE A 168 9.22 -1.30 8.26
N LEU A 169 9.03 -0.61 9.40
CA LEU A 169 7.73 -0.12 9.87
C LEU A 169 6.66 -1.24 10.00
N ARG A 170 7.12 -2.42 10.41
CA ARG A 170 6.28 -3.59 10.70
C ARG A 170 6.09 -3.81 12.19
N ASP A 171 6.85 -3.12 13.03
CA ASP A 171 6.72 -3.19 14.48
C ASP A 171 5.48 -2.42 14.98
N ALA A 172 4.65 -3.09 15.78
CA ALA A 172 3.40 -2.54 16.33
C ALA A 172 3.60 -1.25 17.14
N VAL A 173 4.69 -1.20 17.92
CA VAL A 173 5.00 -0.08 18.80
C VAL A 173 5.39 1.13 17.96
N VAL A 174 6.18 0.93 16.91
CA VAL A 174 6.55 2.00 15.98
C VAL A 174 5.31 2.58 15.30
N LEU A 175 4.44 1.72 14.76
CA LEU A 175 3.19 2.18 14.14
C LEU A 175 2.30 2.93 15.12
N GLN A 176 2.16 2.43 16.35
CA GLN A 176 1.40 3.13 17.40
C GLN A 176 1.99 4.51 17.71
N ASN A 177 3.31 4.62 17.84
CA ASN A 177 3.99 5.90 18.05
C ASN A 177 3.70 6.89 16.90
N MET A 178 3.61 6.40 15.66
CA MET A 178 3.29 7.22 14.49
C MET A 178 1.84 7.74 14.54
N TYR A 179 0.89 6.88 14.92
CA TYR A 179 -0.52 7.27 15.08
C TYR A 179 -0.72 8.26 16.24
N ASP A 180 -0.10 8.01 17.39
CA ASP A 180 -0.19 8.89 18.56
C ASP A 180 0.40 10.28 18.27
N ASP A 181 1.51 10.33 17.54
CA ASP A 181 2.14 11.58 17.14
C ASP A 181 1.27 12.35 16.12
N LYS A 182 0.63 11.66 15.17
CA LYS A 182 -0.35 12.26 14.25
C LYS A 182 -1.50 12.91 15.02
N ILE A 183 -2.08 12.22 16.02
CA ILE A 183 -3.14 12.76 16.88
C ILE A 183 -2.63 14.01 17.63
N ARG A 184 -1.47 13.92 18.27
CA ARG A 184 -0.86 15.03 19.01
C ARG A 184 -0.61 16.25 18.11
N LEU A 185 -0.09 16.06 16.91
CA LEU A 185 0.21 17.15 15.99
C LEU A 185 -1.04 17.76 15.36
N SER A 186 -2.07 16.95 15.07
CA SER A 186 -3.36 17.45 14.54
C SER A 186 -4.06 18.45 15.48
N SER A 187 -3.77 18.37 16.78
CA SER A 187 -4.26 19.32 17.79
C SER A 187 -3.56 20.69 17.77
N ASN A 188 -2.41 20.80 17.09
CA ASN A 188 -1.61 22.02 16.97
C ASN A 188 -1.58 22.45 15.49
N SER A 189 -2.53 23.30 15.07
CA SER A 189 -2.89 23.59 13.66
C SER A 189 -1.83 24.27 12.76
N GLN A 190 -0.55 24.23 13.12
CA GLN A 190 0.55 24.89 12.40
C GLN A 190 1.67 23.96 11.92
N LEU A 191 1.65 22.67 12.25
CA LEU A 191 2.71 21.74 11.82
C LEU A 191 2.27 20.88 10.65
N LYS A 192 3.10 20.82 9.59
CA LYS A 192 2.97 19.88 8.47
C LYS A 192 2.95 18.47 9.04
N THR A 193 1.76 17.86 9.13
CA THR A 193 1.56 16.57 9.76
C THR A 193 2.11 15.47 8.88
N PHE A 194 2.97 14.63 9.45
CA PHE A 194 3.25 13.32 8.90
C PHE A 194 1.92 12.56 8.74
N SER A 195 1.63 12.08 7.52
CA SER A 195 0.39 11.37 7.22
C SER A 195 0.69 9.88 7.13
N VAL A 196 0.06 9.10 8.01
CA VAL A 196 0.07 7.64 7.99
C VAL A 196 -1.37 7.16 7.81
N ARG A 197 -1.56 6.17 6.93
CA ARG A 197 -2.85 5.54 6.72
C ARG A 197 -3.23 4.71 7.95
N GLU A 198 -4.45 4.91 8.42
CA GLU A 198 -4.96 4.21 9.59
C GLU A 198 -5.24 2.73 9.26
N PRO A 199 -5.24 1.83 10.26
CA PRO A 199 -5.68 0.46 10.06
C PRO A 199 -7.11 0.42 9.51
N ASN A 200 -7.34 -0.44 8.52
CA ASN A 200 -8.62 -0.61 7.80
C ASN A 200 -9.13 0.60 7.00
N GLN A 201 -8.40 1.71 6.95
CA GLN A 201 -8.72 2.83 6.07
C GLN A 201 -8.33 2.48 4.63
N THR A 202 -9.20 2.74 3.64
CA THR A 202 -8.85 2.50 2.24
C THR A 202 -7.78 3.50 1.76
N VAL A 203 -7.01 3.13 0.74
CA VAL A 203 -6.05 4.07 0.10
C VAL A 203 -6.78 5.29 -0.45
N VAL A 204 -7.98 5.11 -1.03
CA VAL A 204 -8.80 6.20 -1.56
C VAL A 204 -9.20 7.15 -0.44
N GLN A 205 -9.79 6.65 0.66
CA GLN A 205 -10.12 7.49 1.83
C GLN A 205 -8.90 8.23 2.39
N PHE A 206 -7.74 7.57 2.47
CA PHE A 206 -6.50 8.20 2.92
C PHE A 206 -6.06 9.37 2.02
N CYS A 207 -6.19 9.21 0.70
CA CYS A 207 -5.88 10.26 -0.26
C CYS A 207 -6.97 11.35 -0.30
N GLU A 208 -8.23 11.01 -0.04
CA GLU A 208 -9.33 11.96 0.03
C GLU A 208 -9.17 12.93 1.20
N LEU A 209 -8.75 12.43 2.37
CA LEU A 209 -8.48 13.27 3.55
C LEU A 209 -7.33 14.28 3.35
N GLN A 210 -6.58 14.16 2.27
CA GLN A 210 -5.48 15.05 1.89
C GLN A 210 -5.85 16.01 0.75
N MET A 211 -7.08 15.95 0.26
CA MET A 211 -7.56 16.85 -0.79
C MET A 211 -7.59 18.30 -0.32
N SER A 212 -7.46 19.22 -1.27
CA SER A 212 -7.78 20.63 -1.04
C SER A 212 -9.27 20.79 -0.75
N THR A 213 -9.64 21.89 -0.08
CA THR A 213 -11.05 22.23 0.16
C THR A 213 -11.85 22.32 -1.14
N GLU A 214 -11.23 22.83 -2.21
CA GLU A 214 -11.84 22.92 -3.55
C GLU A 214 -12.28 21.55 -4.07
N LEU A 215 -11.39 20.55 -4.01
CA LEU A 215 -11.73 19.21 -4.45
C LEU A 215 -12.72 18.51 -3.51
N TRP A 216 -12.66 18.82 -2.22
CA TRP A 216 -13.57 18.25 -1.24
C TRP A 216 -15.03 18.62 -1.51
N ASP A 217 -15.29 19.83 -2.03
CA ASP A 217 -16.63 20.24 -2.45
C ASP A 217 -17.17 19.42 -3.65
N ASP A 218 -16.26 18.84 -4.46
CA ASP A 218 -16.55 17.98 -5.61
C ASP A 218 -16.48 16.47 -5.29
N ILE A 219 -16.30 16.07 -4.03
CA ILE A 219 -16.01 14.69 -3.64
C ILE A 219 -17.00 13.67 -4.22
N CYS A 220 -18.27 14.02 -4.31
CA CYS A 220 -19.30 13.11 -4.85
C CYS A 220 -19.22 12.92 -6.36
N ARG A 221 -18.79 13.95 -7.08
CA ARG A 221 -18.52 13.83 -8.52
C ARG A 221 -17.26 12.98 -8.73
N ILE A 222 -16.24 13.19 -7.91
CA ILE A 222 -14.98 12.45 -7.97
C ILE A 222 -15.21 10.96 -7.68
N ARG A 223 -15.95 10.61 -6.62
CA ARG A 223 -16.34 9.22 -6.33
C ARG A 223 -17.27 8.62 -7.39
N ALA A 224 -17.99 9.45 -8.16
CA ALA A 224 -18.73 9.02 -9.35
C ALA A 224 -17.85 8.87 -10.62
N TYR A 225 -16.52 8.91 -10.47
CA TYR A 225 -15.52 8.85 -11.57
C TYR A 225 -15.55 10.06 -12.51
N GLU A 226 -16.03 11.22 -12.07
CA GLU A 226 -15.93 12.46 -12.82
C GLU A 226 -14.63 13.20 -12.47
N ILE A 227 -13.86 13.59 -13.49
CA ILE A 227 -12.64 14.38 -13.29
C ILE A 227 -13.03 15.85 -13.12
N SER A 228 -12.86 16.38 -11.91
CA SER A 228 -13.08 17.81 -11.65
C SER A 228 -11.98 18.65 -12.29
N ASN A 229 -12.32 19.34 -13.39
CA ASN A 229 -11.61 20.45 -14.03
C ASN A 229 -10.08 20.34 -14.27
N HIS A 230 -9.51 19.12 -14.28
CA HIS A 230 -8.07 18.85 -14.49
C HIS A 230 -7.16 19.81 -13.70
N THR A 231 -7.52 20.10 -12.45
CA THR A 231 -6.72 20.99 -11.60
C THR A 231 -5.49 20.27 -11.09
N GLU A 232 -4.44 21.02 -10.73
CA GLU A 232 -3.24 20.46 -10.09
C GLU A 232 -3.58 19.71 -8.78
N ALA A 233 -4.66 20.12 -8.11
CA ALA A 233 -5.17 19.38 -6.95
C ALA A 233 -5.67 17.99 -7.37
N MET A 234 -6.43 17.88 -8.46
CA MET A 234 -6.94 16.59 -8.96
C MET A 234 -5.80 15.68 -9.43
N GLU A 235 -4.82 16.24 -10.13
CA GLU A 235 -3.60 15.55 -10.53
C GLU A 235 -2.88 14.93 -9.32
N ARG A 236 -2.68 15.71 -8.25
CA ARG A 236 -2.05 15.21 -7.01
C ARG A 236 -2.89 14.16 -6.30
N HIS A 237 -4.20 14.31 -6.27
CA HIS A 237 -5.09 13.35 -5.64
C HIS A 237 -5.04 11.99 -6.36
N ILE A 238 -5.12 11.98 -7.70
CA ILE A 238 -5.00 10.75 -8.48
C ILE A 238 -3.60 10.14 -8.34
N ALA A 239 -2.54 10.94 -8.33
CA ALA A 239 -1.20 10.43 -8.06
C ALA A 239 -1.06 9.82 -6.66
N CYS A 240 -1.72 10.37 -5.64
CA CYS A 240 -1.77 9.74 -4.31
C CYS A 240 -2.36 8.33 -4.40
N ILE A 241 -3.51 8.17 -5.07
CA ILE A 241 -4.16 6.86 -5.20
C ILE A 241 -3.30 5.90 -6.03
N PHE A 242 -2.75 6.37 -7.16
CA PHE A 242 -1.88 5.56 -8.02
C PHE A 242 -0.65 5.05 -7.29
N ARG A 243 -0.05 5.87 -6.42
CA ARG A 243 1.05 5.43 -5.55
C ARG A 243 0.58 4.39 -4.55
N GLY A 244 -0.54 4.64 -3.85
CA GLY A 244 -1.07 3.71 -2.86
C GLY A 244 -1.51 2.36 -3.44
N PHE A 245 -1.99 2.35 -4.70
CA PHE A 245 -2.31 1.13 -5.45
C PHE A 245 -1.12 0.53 -6.19
N GLN A 246 0.06 1.17 -6.13
CA GLN A 246 1.29 0.73 -6.81
C GLN A 246 1.15 0.63 -8.34
N TYR A 247 0.23 1.43 -8.90
CA TYR A 247 0.11 1.71 -10.33
C TYR A 247 1.27 2.58 -10.85
N LEU A 248 2.11 3.05 -9.94
CA LEU A 248 3.41 3.65 -10.23
C LEU A 248 4.52 2.76 -9.68
N HIS A 249 5.57 2.59 -10.47
CA HIS A 249 6.82 2.00 -10.01
C HIS A 249 7.55 2.94 -9.04
N ALA A 250 8.60 2.43 -8.39
CA ALA A 250 9.42 3.22 -7.45
C ALA A 250 10.13 4.42 -8.12
N ASN A 251 10.34 4.38 -9.44
CA ASN A 251 10.87 5.47 -10.26
C ASN A 251 9.77 6.39 -10.83
N ASP A 252 8.55 6.27 -10.31
CA ASP A 252 7.35 7.02 -10.73
C ASP A 252 6.91 6.82 -12.20
N SER A 253 7.37 5.78 -12.90
CA SER A 253 6.76 5.38 -14.19
C SER A 253 5.48 4.56 -13.96
N ILE A 254 4.56 4.55 -14.93
CA ILE A 254 3.35 3.70 -14.86
C ILE A 254 3.75 2.22 -14.74
N ASN A 255 3.03 1.49 -13.91
CA ASN A 255 3.14 0.04 -13.71
C ASN A 255 1.89 -0.63 -14.28
N GLU A 256 1.89 -0.85 -15.60
CA GLU A 256 0.76 -1.42 -16.34
C GLU A 256 0.40 -2.84 -15.89
N GLU A 257 1.37 -3.61 -15.40
CA GLU A 257 1.15 -4.98 -14.92
C GLU A 257 0.32 -4.99 -13.64
N GLU A 258 0.47 -3.98 -12.77
CA GLU A 258 -0.36 -3.85 -11.57
C GLU A 258 -1.82 -3.52 -11.92
N ILE A 259 -2.02 -2.66 -12.92
CA ILE A 259 -3.35 -2.30 -13.41
C ILE A 259 -3.99 -3.52 -14.10
N ALA A 260 -3.24 -4.21 -14.96
CA ALA A 260 -3.72 -5.41 -15.64
C ALA A 260 -4.08 -6.52 -14.64
N ARG A 261 -3.32 -6.65 -13.55
CA ARG A 261 -3.62 -7.59 -12.48
C ARG A 261 -4.99 -7.34 -11.84
N ASP A 262 -5.39 -6.09 -11.64
CA ASP A 262 -6.71 -5.81 -11.06
C ASP A 262 -7.86 -6.10 -12.03
N TYR A 263 -7.63 -5.98 -13.33
CA TYR A 263 -8.57 -6.48 -14.36
C TYR A 263 -8.67 -8.01 -14.30
N ASP A 264 -7.55 -8.71 -14.10
CA ASP A 264 -7.54 -10.18 -13.98
C ASP A 264 -8.34 -10.64 -12.76
N LEU A 265 -8.22 -9.94 -11.64
CA LEU A 265 -8.93 -10.24 -10.40
C LEU A 265 -10.46 -10.15 -10.52
N ILE A 266 -10.97 -9.33 -11.44
CA ILE A 266 -12.40 -9.24 -11.74
C ILE A 266 -12.81 -10.08 -12.97
N GLY A 267 -11.87 -10.82 -13.56
CA GLY A 267 -12.10 -11.69 -14.72
C GLY A 267 -12.32 -10.94 -16.05
N SER A 268 -11.85 -9.71 -16.17
CA SER A 268 -12.02 -8.85 -17.35
C SER A 268 -10.75 -8.68 -18.19
N LEU A 269 -9.61 -9.24 -17.75
CA LEU A 269 -8.37 -9.16 -18.49
C LEU A 269 -8.39 -10.11 -19.69
N ASP A 270 -8.21 -9.55 -20.88
CA ASP A 270 -7.95 -10.28 -22.11
C ASP A 270 -6.79 -9.62 -22.88
N ALA A 271 -6.45 -10.16 -24.04
CA ALA A 271 -5.36 -9.62 -24.84
C ALA A 271 -5.61 -8.17 -25.30
N ALA A 272 -6.86 -7.81 -25.57
CA ALA A 272 -7.22 -6.50 -26.09
C ALA A 272 -7.27 -5.44 -24.97
N SER A 273 -7.78 -5.78 -23.79
CA SER A 273 -7.73 -4.89 -22.62
C SER A 273 -6.29 -4.70 -22.12
N ARG A 274 -5.44 -5.75 -22.17
CA ARG A 274 -4.00 -5.60 -21.86
C ARG A 274 -3.29 -4.63 -22.80
N LEU A 275 -3.51 -4.77 -24.12
CA LEU A 275 -2.94 -3.85 -25.11
C LEU A 275 -3.44 -2.41 -24.90
N TYR A 276 -4.70 -2.25 -24.50
CA TYR A 276 -5.26 -0.95 -24.19
C TYR A 276 -4.60 -0.28 -22.98
N ILE A 277 -4.40 -1.03 -21.89
CA ILE A 277 -3.68 -0.54 -20.70
C ILE A 277 -2.26 -0.12 -21.07
N GLN A 278 -1.56 -0.92 -21.87
CA GLN A 278 -0.21 -0.60 -22.36
C GLN A 278 -0.20 0.69 -23.20
N GLN A 279 -1.19 0.87 -24.09
CA GLN A 279 -1.29 2.10 -24.88
C GLN A 279 -1.53 3.32 -23.99
N CYS A 280 -2.44 3.23 -23.01
CA CYS A 280 -2.65 4.31 -22.05
C CYS A 280 -1.37 4.65 -21.26
N ALA A 281 -0.58 3.62 -20.88
CA ALA A 281 0.69 3.83 -20.19
C ALA A 281 1.73 4.54 -21.07
N ILE A 282 1.82 4.16 -22.36
CA ILE A 282 2.67 4.84 -23.34
C ILE A 282 2.25 6.30 -23.49
N ASP A 283 0.95 6.56 -23.67
CA ASP A 283 0.45 7.92 -23.87
C ASP A 283 0.71 8.79 -22.62
N ALA A 284 0.45 8.24 -21.42
CA ALA A 284 0.75 8.91 -20.15
C ALA A 284 2.25 9.18 -19.95
N SER A 285 3.14 8.34 -20.49
CA SER A 285 4.60 8.51 -20.35
C SER A 285 5.14 9.79 -20.99
N HIS A 286 4.37 10.43 -21.87
CA HIS A 286 4.71 11.74 -22.44
C HIS A 286 4.60 12.89 -21.44
N GLU A 287 3.92 12.69 -20.31
CA GLU A 287 3.87 13.65 -19.22
C GLU A 287 5.14 13.56 -18.36
N ASN A 288 5.81 14.70 -18.14
CA ASN A 288 7.03 14.76 -17.34
C ASN A 288 6.74 14.72 -15.83
N GLU A 289 5.66 15.36 -15.41
CA GLU A 289 5.28 15.46 -14.00
C GLU A 289 4.44 14.24 -13.58
N VAL A 290 4.80 13.62 -12.45
CA VAL A 290 4.11 12.41 -11.94
C VAL A 290 2.61 12.64 -11.70
N PRO A 291 2.17 13.78 -11.11
CA PRO A 291 0.75 14.08 -10.97
C PRO A 291 -0.01 14.07 -12.31
N LYS A 292 0.52 14.76 -13.33
CA LYS A 292 -0.07 14.80 -14.67
C LYS A 292 -0.08 13.43 -15.33
N ARG A 293 1.03 12.70 -15.29
CA ARG A 293 1.15 11.33 -15.80
C ARG A 293 0.08 10.42 -15.21
N SER A 294 -0.12 10.47 -13.90
CA SER A 294 -1.10 9.65 -13.19
C SER A 294 -2.52 10.00 -13.63
N LEU A 295 -2.85 11.30 -13.73
CA LEU A 295 -4.16 11.74 -14.21
C LEU A 295 -4.38 11.38 -15.68
N THR A 296 -3.38 11.50 -16.55
CA THR A 296 -3.47 11.10 -17.96
C THR A 296 -3.74 9.61 -18.09
N MET A 297 -3.05 8.77 -17.31
CA MET A 297 -3.32 7.32 -17.28
C MET A 297 -4.75 7.03 -16.79
N TYR A 298 -5.16 7.63 -15.67
CA TYR A 298 -6.51 7.49 -15.11
C TYR A 298 -7.61 7.91 -16.10
N SER A 299 -7.43 9.06 -16.76
CA SER A 299 -8.37 9.59 -17.74
C SER A 299 -8.49 8.66 -18.95
N CYS A 300 -7.35 8.17 -19.46
CA CYS A 300 -7.33 7.22 -20.56
C CYS A 300 -8.16 5.97 -20.22
N LEU A 301 -7.92 5.35 -19.05
CA LEU A 301 -8.67 4.17 -18.63
C LEU A 301 -10.19 4.43 -18.46
N LEU A 302 -10.60 5.64 -18.10
CA LEU A 302 -12.01 6.03 -17.95
C LEU A 302 -12.73 6.37 -19.26
N ASP A 303 -12.02 6.90 -20.24
CA ASP A 303 -12.59 7.31 -21.53
C ASP A 303 -12.66 6.14 -22.53
N GLY A 304 -12.02 5.02 -22.21
CA GLY A 304 -11.90 3.84 -23.04
C GLY A 304 -13.15 2.96 -23.17
N VAL A 305 -13.06 2.01 -24.10
CA VAL A 305 -14.06 0.93 -24.27
C VAL A 305 -14.10 -0.03 -23.07
N TYR A 306 -13.06 -0.04 -22.23
CA TYR A 306 -12.95 -0.88 -21.03
C TYR A 306 -13.23 -0.11 -19.73
N ARG A 307 -13.83 1.09 -19.80
CA ARG A 307 -14.06 1.94 -18.64
C ARG A 307 -14.84 1.27 -17.50
N ASP A 308 -15.80 0.41 -17.81
CA ASP A 308 -16.63 -0.23 -16.78
C ASP A 308 -15.82 -1.32 -16.06
N ALA A 309 -14.98 -2.06 -16.80
CA ALA A 309 -14.01 -2.97 -16.21
C ALA A 309 -12.97 -2.22 -15.36
N PHE A 310 -12.51 -1.05 -15.81
CA PHE A 310 -11.63 -0.21 -14.99
C PHE A 310 -12.26 0.18 -13.66
N LYS A 311 -13.49 0.70 -13.69
CA LYS A 311 -14.23 1.12 -12.48
C LYS A 311 -14.41 -0.04 -11.52
N GLU A 312 -14.79 -1.23 -12.02
CA GLU A 312 -14.95 -2.42 -11.18
C GLU A 312 -13.64 -2.90 -10.57
N ALA A 313 -12.56 -2.91 -11.34
CA ALA A 313 -11.23 -3.29 -10.86
C ALA A 313 -10.71 -2.30 -9.81
N PHE A 314 -10.93 -1.00 -10.05
CA PHE A 314 -10.52 0.09 -9.15
C PHE A 314 -11.31 0.08 -7.83
N ASP A 315 -12.63 -0.05 -7.91
CA ASP A 315 -13.51 -0.25 -6.74
C ASP A 315 -13.08 -1.48 -5.93
N PHE A 316 -12.78 -2.60 -6.59
CA PHE A 316 -12.32 -3.79 -5.89
C PHE A 316 -10.94 -3.59 -5.24
N HIS A 317 -10.03 -2.85 -5.87
CA HIS A 317 -8.76 -2.47 -5.23
C HIS A 317 -8.99 -1.59 -4.00
N GLU A 318 -9.88 -0.59 -4.06
CA GLU A 318 -10.21 0.24 -2.91
C GLU A 318 -10.65 -0.62 -1.72
N ILE A 319 -11.57 -1.57 -1.94
CA ILE A 319 -12.03 -2.48 -0.87
C ILE A 319 -10.89 -3.35 -0.32
N ARG A 320 -10.07 -3.96 -1.19
CA ARG A 320 -8.92 -4.78 -0.76
C ARG A 320 -7.88 -3.98 0.00
N SER A 321 -7.72 -2.69 -0.31
CA SER A 321 -6.76 -1.82 0.38
C SER A 321 -7.16 -1.53 1.83
N GLY A 322 -8.46 -1.48 2.13
CA GLY A 322 -9.00 -1.33 3.48
C GLY A 322 -9.27 -2.65 4.20
N ASN A 323 -9.39 -3.77 3.50
CA ASN A 323 -9.67 -5.07 4.11
C ASN A 323 -8.69 -6.15 3.63
N LEU A 324 -7.62 -6.35 4.42
CA LEU A 324 -6.56 -7.30 4.12
C LEU A 324 -7.06 -8.76 4.08
N THR A 325 -8.25 -9.06 4.62
CA THR A 325 -8.84 -10.41 4.57
C THR A 325 -8.98 -10.91 3.13
N PHE A 326 -9.29 -10.04 2.17
CA PHE A 326 -9.37 -10.43 0.75
C PHE A 326 -8.07 -11.05 0.26
N VAL A 327 -6.93 -10.44 0.61
CA VAL A 327 -5.59 -10.94 0.25
C VAL A 327 -5.26 -12.16 1.10
N LEU A 328 -5.41 -12.09 2.42
CA LEU A 328 -4.98 -13.14 3.34
C LEU A 328 -5.75 -14.44 3.14
N LYS A 329 -7.05 -14.38 2.84
CA LYS A 329 -7.93 -15.53 2.60
C LYS A 329 -8.12 -15.88 1.13
N ASN A 330 -7.54 -15.08 0.20
CA ASN A 330 -7.74 -15.24 -1.24
C ASN A 330 -9.23 -15.28 -1.60
N LEU A 331 -9.99 -14.31 -1.08
CA LEU A 331 -11.42 -14.21 -1.35
C LEU A 331 -11.65 -13.81 -2.82
N PRO A 332 -12.62 -14.42 -3.50
CA PRO A 332 -12.93 -14.08 -4.88
C PRO A 332 -13.59 -12.69 -4.97
N TYR A 333 -13.55 -12.11 -6.17
CA TYR A 333 -14.35 -10.94 -6.49
C TYR A 333 -15.85 -11.29 -6.47
N ASP A 334 -16.63 -10.51 -5.72
CA ASP A 334 -18.10 -10.50 -5.78
C ASP A 334 -18.57 -9.08 -6.10
N ARG A 335 -19.14 -8.91 -7.30
CA ARG A 335 -19.60 -7.61 -7.81
C ARG A 335 -20.65 -6.95 -6.92
N ALA A 336 -21.58 -7.74 -6.36
CA ALA A 336 -22.66 -7.20 -5.54
C ALA A 336 -22.12 -6.74 -4.17
N GLU A 337 -21.24 -7.55 -3.58
CA GLU A 337 -20.60 -7.23 -2.30
C GLU A 337 -19.72 -5.98 -2.41
N VAL A 338 -18.89 -5.90 -3.45
CA VAL A 338 -18.01 -4.74 -3.69
C VAL A 338 -18.85 -3.48 -3.92
N LYS A 339 -19.88 -3.54 -4.77
CA LYS A 339 -20.80 -2.41 -4.99
C LYS A 339 -21.44 -1.93 -3.70
N GLN A 340 -21.87 -2.85 -2.83
CA GLN A 340 -22.46 -2.48 -1.54
C GLN A 340 -21.46 -1.81 -0.61
N GLN A 341 -20.23 -2.32 -0.51
CA GLN A 341 -19.18 -1.73 0.32
C GLN A 341 -18.78 -0.33 -0.18
N ILE A 342 -18.62 -0.17 -1.48
CA ILE A 342 -18.31 1.11 -2.11
C ILE A 342 -19.44 2.14 -1.88
N LEU A 343 -20.70 1.75 -2.01
CA LEU A 343 -21.84 2.62 -1.68
C LEU A 343 -21.87 3.02 -0.20
N ALA A 344 -21.39 2.16 0.71
CA ALA A 344 -21.27 2.50 2.11
C ALA A 344 -20.19 3.58 2.33
N LEU A 345 -19.03 3.43 1.68
CA LEU A 345 -17.94 4.42 1.72
C LEU A 345 -18.38 5.76 1.12
N ASP A 346 -19.07 5.75 -0.02
CA ASP A 346 -19.60 6.97 -0.65
C ASP A 346 -20.51 7.74 0.30
N LYS A 347 -21.39 7.05 1.04
CA LYS A 347 -22.33 7.68 1.97
C LYS A 347 -21.67 8.36 3.17
N GLU A 348 -20.42 8.02 3.48
CA GLU A 348 -19.65 8.71 4.53
C GLU A 348 -19.31 10.15 4.10
N HIS A 349 -19.21 10.41 2.80
CA HIS A 349 -18.76 11.68 2.23
C HIS A 349 -19.85 12.40 1.42
N CYS A 350 -20.85 11.66 0.93
CA CYS A 350 -21.91 12.15 0.06
C CYS A 350 -23.28 12.03 0.71
N ASN A 351 -23.97 13.16 0.89
CA ASN A 351 -25.37 13.14 1.34
C ASN A 351 -26.30 12.62 0.24
N ASP A 352 -27.38 11.93 0.62
CA ASP A 352 -28.40 11.35 -0.29
C ASP A 352 -29.04 12.36 -1.28
N GLN A 353 -28.85 13.67 -1.10
CA GLN A 353 -29.37 14.72 -1.98
C GLN A 353 -28.53 14.97 -3.25
N GLN A 354 -27.27 14.53 -3.27
CA GLN A 354 -26.45 14.53 -4.49
C GLN A 354 -26.63 13.17 -5.18
N GLN A 355 -27.69 13.07 -5.98
CA GLN A 355 -27.99 11.87 -6.75
C GLN A 355 -26.79 11.50 -7.62
N MET A 356 -26.14 10.37 -7.35
CA MET A 356 -25.01 9.81 -8.08
C MET A 356 -25.46 9.34 -9.48
N VAL A 357 -25.54 10.27 -10.44
CA VAL A 357 -25.97 9.99 -11.82
C VAL A 357 -24.96 9.09 -12.57
N GLY A 358 -23.70 9.00 -12.12
CA GLY A 358 -22.64 8.21 -12.76
C GLY A 358 -22.53 6.73 -12.35
N ARG A 359 -23.18 6.29 -11.25
CA ARG A 359 -23.14 4.90 -10.74
C ARG A 359 -24.50 4.17 -10.84
N SER A 360 -25.52 4.87 -11.32
CA SER A 360 -26.90 4.37 -11.41
C SER A 360 -27.38 4.31 -12.85
N ALA A 361 -26.92 3.33 -13.61
CA ALA A 361 -27.66 2.73 -14.72
C ALA A 361 -27.00 1.38 -15.07
N GLU A 362 -27.81 0.31 -14.94
CA GLU A 362 -27.57 -1.11 -15.26
C GLU A 362 -26.88 -2.00 -14.20
#